data_AF-X1LAN1-F1
#
_entry.id   AF-X1LAN1-F1
#
_cell.length_a   1.000
_cell.length_b   1.000
_cell.length_c   1.000
_cell.angle_alpha   90.00
_cell.angle_beta   90.00
_cell.angle_gamma   90.00
#
_symmetry.space_group_name_H-M   'P 1'
#
loop_
_entity.id
_entity.type
_entity.pdbx_description
1 polymer ?
#
loop_
_entity_poly.entity_id
_entity_poly.type
_entity_poly.pdbx_seq_one_letter_code
_entity_poly.pdbx_strand_id
1 'polypeptide(L)' 'MKIGVYICHCGTNVAATVDVKEVAKFAKNLPDVAISRDY' A
#
# COMPACT_ATOMS: atom_id res chain seq x y z
N MET A 1 -1.59 16.70 -8.05
CA MET A 1 -0.33 15.93 -8.23
C MET A 1 -0.72 14.48 -8.50
N LYS A 2 0.14 13.63 -9.09
CA LYS A 2 -0.20 12.19 -9.25
C LYS A 2 0.78 11.34 -8.46
N ILE A 3 0.30 10.71 -7.41
CA ILE A 3 1.11 9.91 -6.48
C ILE A 3 0.86 8.42 -6.73
N GLY A 4 1.94 7.64 -6.77
CA GLY A 4 1.92 6.18 -6.80
C GLY A 4 2.42 5.62 -5.48
N VAL A 5 1.62 4.77 -4.84
CA VAL A 5 1.96 4.12 -3.56
C VAL A 5 2.21 2.62 -3.81
N TYR A 6 3.36 2.14 -3.35
CA TYR A 6 3.77 0.75 -3.48
C TYR A 6 4.16 0.21 -2.12
N ILE A 7 3.41 -0.78 -1.63
CA ILE A 7 3.60 -1.37 -0.31
C ILE A 7 4.34 -2.70 -0.46
N CYS A 8 5.49 -2.82 0.20
CA CYS A 8 6.29 -4.04 0.18
C CYS A 8 5.80 -5.03 1.24
N HIS A 9 5.69 -6.32 0.88
CA HIS A 9 5.39 -7.40 1.83
C HIS A 9 6.62 -7.81 2.65
N CYS A 10 7.83 -7.68 2.06
CA CYS A 10 9.10 -8.13 2.63
C CYS A 10 9.01 -9.55 3.24
N GLY A 11 8.30 -10.46 2.55
CA GLY A 11 7.96 -11.77 3.08
C GLY A 11 7.17 -11.66 4.38
N THR A 12 7.72 -12.20 5.47
CA THR A 12 7.09 -12.14 6.80
C THR A 12 7.54 -10.94 7.63
N ASN A 13 8.55 -10.17 7.19
CA ASN A 13 9.05 -9.05 7.99
C ASN A 13 8.00 -7.95 8.16
N VAL A 14 7.16 -7.72 7.14
CA VAL A 14 6.08 -6.73 7.18
C VAL A 14 4.72 -7.41 7.16
N ALA A 15 4.48 -8.32 6.21
CA ALA A 15 3.15 -8.91 6.03
C ALA A 15 2.69 -9.83 7.18
N ALA A 16 3.59 -10.26 8.08
CA ALA A 16 3.17 -11.02 9.28
C ALA A 16 2.57 -10.12 10.38
N THR A 17 2.84 -8.82 10.34
CA THR A 17 2.43 -7.86 11.38
C THR A 17 1.46 -6.82 10.85
N VAL A 18 1.60 -6.43 9.58
CA VAL A 18 0.80 -5.38 8.93
C VAL A 18 -0.04 -5.98 7.83
N ASP A 19 -1.34 -5.68 7.79
CA ASP A 19 -2.20 -6.01 6.65
C ASP A 19 -1.90 -5.05 5.49
N VAL A 20 -0.89 -5.40 4.70
CA VAL A 20 -0.45 -4.64 3.53
C VAL A 20 -1.56 -4.44 2.48
N LYS A 21 -2.55 -5.35 2.41
CA LYS A 21 -3.70 -5.21 1.49
C LYS A 21 -4.67 -4.15 2.00
N GLU A 22 -4.90 -4.11 3.30
CA GLU A 22 -5.72 -3.08 3.94
C GLU A 22 -5.06 -1.70 3.82
N VAL A 23 -3.75 -1.60 4.03
CA VAL A 23 -2.97 -0.37 3.78
C VAL A 23 -3.08 0.08 2.32
N ALA A 24 -2.95 -0.84 1.35
CA ALA A 24 -3.09 -0.50 -0.06
C ALA A 24 -4.48 0.06 -0.40
N LYS A 25 -5.54 -0.52 0.17
CA LYS A 25 -6.93 -0.06 0.02
C LYS A 25 -7.15 1.31 0.64
N PHE A 26 -6.63 1.53 1.85
CA PHE A 26 -6.69 2.81 2.53
C PHE A 26 -5.98 3.90 1.71
N ALA A 27 -4.75 3.63 1.28
CA ALA A 27 -3.93 4.59 0.54
C ALA A 27 -4.57 5.01 -0.79
N LYS A 28 -5.34 4.12 -1.44
CA LYS A 28 -6.08 4.44 -2.67
C LYS A 28 -7.11 5.55 -2.48
N ASN A 29 -7.60 5.77 -1.27
CA ASN A 29 -8.62 6.78 -0.97
C ASN A 29 -8.03 8.14 -0.55
N LEU A 30 -6.69 8.27 -0.46
CA LEU A 30 -6.04 9.52 -0.11
C LEU A 30 -6.04 10.49 -1.31
N PRO A 31 -6.11 11.81 -1.08
CA PRO A 31 -5.99 12.81 -2.13
C PRO A 31 -4.74 12.62 -2.99
N ASP A 32 -4.85 12.90 -4.29
CA ASP A 32 -3.77 12.84 -5.28
C ASP A 32 -3.17 11.43 -5.55
N VAL A 33 -3.60 10.36 -4.85
CA VAL A 33 -3.15 8.99 -5.13
C VAL A 33 -3.85 8.45 -6.37
N ALA A 34 -3.06 8.28 -7.44
CA ALA A 34 -3.54 7.76 -8.72
C ALA A 34 -3.42 6.23 -8.80
N ILE A 35 -2.45 5.63 -8.11
CA ILE A 35 -2.18 4.19 -8.09
C ILE A 35 -1.76 3.78 -6.68
N SER A 36 -2.32 2.68 -6.17
CA SER A 36 -1.88 2.02 -4.93
C SER A 36 -1.83 0.51 -5.17
N ARG A 37 -0.70 -0.13 -4.85
CA ARG A 37 -0.48 -1.58 -5.05
C ARG A 37 0.40 -2.16 -3.93
N ASP A 38 0.18 -3.41 -3.59
CA ASP A 38 1.03 -4.19 -2.70
C ASP A 38 1.80 -5.28 -3.49
N TYR A 39 3.10 -5.46 -3.20
CA TYR A 39 4.01 -6.42 -3.85
C TYR A 39 5.01 -7.07 -2.90
#